data_AF-A0A2S7U3M9-F1
#
_entry.id   AF-A0A2S7U3M9-F1
#
_cell.length_a   1.000
_cell.length_b   1.000
_cell.length_c   1.000
_cell.angle_alpha   90.00
_cell.angle_beta   90.00
_cell.angle_gamma   90.00
#
_symmetry.space_group_name_H-M   'P 1'
#
loop_
_entity.id
_entity.type
_entity.pdbx_description
1 polymer ?
#
loop_
_entity_poly.entity_id
_entity_poly.type
_entity_poly.pdbx_seq_one_letter_code
_entity_poly.pdbx_strand_id
1 'polypeptide(L)'
;MNTEKNHAIRVGIGGPVGSGKSTLCLTLCKRYGESRNMAVITNDIYTKEDAKMLLRESALPEDRIIGVETGGCPHTAIRDDISMNLDAVDELESRHDGLEFILIESGGDNLTATFSPELADAFIYVIDVTEGDDIPRKGGPAIAHSDFLVVNKVSLAPYVDANVDQMREDCESKRNGKPFEMMDMKDKIGLEVFFKWFEREVLFSDLNFES
;
A
#
# COMPACT_ATOMS: atom_id res chain seq x y z
N MET A 1 14.59 31.64 -9.91
CA MET A 1 14.71 30.90 -8.63
C MET A 1 13.90 29.63 -8.82
N ASN A 2 14.57 28.50 -9.05
CA ASN A 2 13.89 27.20 -9.02
C ASN A 2 13.64 26.89 -7.55
N THR A 3 12.43 27.15 -7.09
CA THR A 3 11.90 26.41 -5.94
C THR A 3 11.63 25.01 -6.49
N GLU A 4 12.52 24.06 -6.22
CA GLU A 4 12.22 22.65 -6.50
C GLU A 4 10.88 22.35 -5.83
N LYS A 5 9.85 22.06 -6.64
CA LYS A 5 8.58 21.54 -6.14
C LYS A 5 8.94 20.23 -5.47
N ASN A 6 8.81 20.16 -4.16
CA ASN A 6 9.00 18.89 -3.44
C ASN A 6 7.82 18.01 -3.87
N HIS A 7 8.10 16.98 -4.68
CA HIS A 7 7.08 16.04 -5.13
C HIS A 7 6.55 15.25 -3.93
N ALA A 8 5.26 14.92 -3.97
CA ALA A 8 4.64 14.12 -2.93
C ALA A 8 5.29 12.73 -2.88
N ILE A 9 5.49 12.18 -1.68
CA ILE A 9 6.02 10.82 -1.53
C ILE A 9 4.97 9.84 -2.06
N ARG A 10 5.33 9.00 -3.02
CA ARG A 10 4.41 8.03 -3.65
C ARG A 10 4.59 6.67 -3.00
N VAL A 11 3.52 6.18 -2.40
CA VAL A 11 3.52 4.90 -1.67
C VAL A 11 2.72 3.87 -2.44
N GLY A 12 3.41 2.91 -3.05
CA GLY A 12 2.79 1.78 -3.71
C GLY A 12 2.24 0.77 -2.70
N ILE A 13 0.98 0.38 -2.84
CA ILE A 13 0.33 -0.68 -2.05
C ILE A 13 -0.08 -1.79 -3.01
N GLY A 14 0.66 -2.90 -2.98
CA GLY A 14 0.42 -4.06 -3.84
C GLY A 14 0.02 -5.31 -3.05
N GLY A 15 -0.44 -6.34 -3.76
CA GLY A 15 -0.90 -7.57 -3.12
C GLY A 15 -1.94 -8.35 -3.93
N PRO A 16 -2.21 -9.61 -3.57
CA PRO A 16 -3.26 -10.41 -4.18
C PRO A 16 -4.66 -9.79 -4.10
N VAL A 17 -5.56 -10.34 -4.91
CA VAL A 17 -6.99 -9.99 -4.86
C VAL A 17 -7.51 -10.37 -3.48
N GLY A 18 -8.16 -9.42 -2.80
CA GLY A 18 -8.78 -9.66 -1.50
C GLY A 18 -7.84 -9.58 -0.28
N SER A 19 -6.53 -9.36 -0.44
CA SER A 19 -5.56 -9.36 0.68
C SER A 19 -5.78 -8.24 1.72
N GLY A 20 -6.53 -7.20 1.34
CA GLY A 20 -6.87 -6.05 2.19
C GLY A 20 -6.15 -4.76 1.84
N LYS A 21 -5.62 -4.62 0.61
CA LYS A 21 -4.99 -3.39 0.10
C LYS A 21 -5.86 -2.15 0.31
N SER A 22 -7.09 -2.14 -0.20
CA SER A 22 -8.01 -1.00 -0.03
C SER A 22 -8.39 -0.76 1.45
N THR A 23 -8.40 -1.81 2.28
CA THR A 23 -8.55 -1.68 3.74
C THR A 23 -7.33 -1.01 4.39
N LEU A 24 -6.12 -1.29 3.91
CA LEU A 24 -4.91 -0.61 4.34
C LEU A 24 -4.94 0.87 3.92
N CYS A 25 -5.32 1.15 2.67
CA CYS A 25 -5.51 2.52 2.17
C CYS A 25 -6.49 3.29 3.07
N LEU A 26 -7.65 2.69 3.37
CA LEU A 26 -8.66 3.30 4.25
C LEU A 26 -8.11 3.53 5.66
N THR A 27 -7.36 2.57 6.21
CA THR A 27 -6.73 2.68 7.54
C THR A 27 -5.74 3.84 7.59
N LEU A 28 -4.90 4.00 6.56
CA LEU A 28 -3.96 5.12 6.43
C LEU A 28 -4.70 6.46 6.26
N CYS A 29 -5.74 6.51 5.44
CA CYS A 29 -6.57 7.71 5.29
C CYS A 29 -7.21 8.14 6.62
N LYS A 30 -7.81 7.19 7.36
CA LYS A 30 -8.39 7.47 8.68
C LYS A 30 -7.34 7.89 9.72
N ARG A 31 -6.10 7.40 9.60
CA ARG A 31 -5.01 7.72 10.52
C ARG A 31 -4.41 9.11 10.25
N TYR A 32 -4.25 9.49 8.99
CA TYR A 32 -3.47 10.67 8.60
C TYR A 32 -4.26 11.76 7.88
N GLY A 33 -5.41 11.46 7.27
CA GLY A 33 -6.14 12.37 6.38
C GLY A 33 -6.63 13.68 7.01
N GLU A 34 -6.78 13.74 8.33
CA GLU A 34 -7.09 14.99 9.05
C GLU A 34 -5.85 15.84 9.37
N SER A 35 -4.67 15.21 9.44
CA SER A 35 -3.42 15.83 9.94
C SER A 35 -2.35 16.01 8.88
N ARG A 36 -2.52 15.39 7.70
CA ARG A 36 -1.55 15.37 6.61
C ARG A 36 -2.24 15.63 5.28
N ASN A 37 -1.54 16.33 4.39
CA ASN A 37 -2.01 16.59 3.04
C ASN A 37 -1.74 15.34 2.18
N MET A 38 -2.75 14.48 2.04
CA MET A 38 -2.62 13.22 1.29
C MET A 38 -3.70 13.03 0.23
N ALA A 39 -3.42 12.14 -0.71
CA ALA A 39 -4.35 11.70 -1.76
C ALA A 39 -4.22 10.20 -2.02
N VAL A 40 -5.17 9.63 -2.77
CA VAL A 40 -5.18 8.21 -3.13
C VAL A 40 -5.47 8.04 -4.62
N ILE A 41 -4.71 7.17 -5.26
CA ILE A 41 -4.97 6.60 -6.57
C ILE A 41 -5.29 5.12 -6.36
N THR A 42 -6.44 4.64 -6.85
CA THR A 42 -6.77 3.22 -6.86
C THR A 42 -6.84 2.69 -8.28
N ASN A 43 -6.31 1.48 -8.47
CA ASN A 43 -6.27 0.85 -9.78
C ASN A 43 -7.14 -0.40 -9.77
N ASP A 44 -8.04 -0.50 -10.74
CA ASP A 44 -8.79 -1.73 -10.99
C ASP A 44 -8.92 -1.94 -12.51
N ILE A 45 -9.15 -3.18 -12.94
CA ILE A 45 -9.06 -3.55 -14.35
C ILE A 45 -10.24 -2.98 -15.14
N TYR A 46 -11.45 -3.10 -14.59
CA TYR A 46 -12.70 -2.82 -15.32
C TYR A 46 -13.67 -1.93 -14.54
N THR A 47 -13.31 -1.48 -13.34
CA THR A 47 -14.21 -0.73 -12.47
C THR A 47 -13.49 0.36 -11.69
N LYS A 48 -14.24 1.12 -10.89
CA LYS A 48 -13.71 2.04 -9.88
C LYS A 48 -14.23 1.69 -8.49
N GLU A 49 -14.49 0.41 -8.22
CA GLU A 49 -15.13 -0.01 -6.97
C GLU A 49 -14.30 0.33 -5.73
N ASP A 50 -12.97 0.28 -5.82
CA ASP A 50 -12.09 0.65 -4.70
C ASP A 50 -12.12 2.16 -4.42
N ALA A 51 -12.09 3.01 -5.45
CA ALA A 51 -12.30 4.46 -5.28
C ALA A 51 -13.68 4.74 -4.67
N LYS A 52 -14.74 4.11 -5.17
CA LYS A 52 -16.10 4.25 -4.62
C LYS A 52 -16.19 3.75 -3.18
N MET A 53 -15.49 2.69 -2.83
CA MET A 53 -15.42 2.17 -1.47
C MET A 53 -14.82 3.22 -0.53
N LEU A 54 -13.69 3.82 -0.90
CA LEU A 54 -13.05 4.88 -0.11
C LEU A 54 -13.96 6.12 0.06
N LEU A 55 -14.67 6.52 -1.01
CA LEU A 55 -15.64 7.61 -0.94
C LEU A 55 -16.83 7.30 -0.03
N ARG A 56 -17.40 6.09 -0.12
CA ARG A 56 -18.50 5.63 0.77
C ARG A 56 -18.08 5.65 2.24
N GLU A 57 -16.84 5.30 2.52
CA GLU A 57 -16.25 5.30 3.86
C GLU A 57 -15.78 6.69 4.33
N SER A 58 -15.99 7.73 3.51
CA SER A 58 -15.50 9.10 3.77
C SER A 58 -14.01 9.14 4.10
N ALA A 59 -13.21 8.35 3.37
CA ALA A 59 -11.77 8.21 3.60
C ALA A 59 -11.05 9.56 3.45
N LEU A 60 -11.37 10.30 2.40
CA LEU A 60 -10.89 11.64 2.07
C LEU A 60 -11.97 12.39 1.26
N PRO A 61 -11.86 13.72 1.11
CA PRO A 61 -12.61 14.48 0.10
C PRO A 61 -12.50 13.87 -1.31
N GLU A 62 -13.57 14.00 -2.10
CA GLU A 62 -13.67 13.35 -3.42
C GLU A 62 -12.58 13.78 -4.40
N ASP A 63 -12.18 15.05 -4.36
CA ASP A 63 -11.13 15.62 -5.21
C ASP A 63 -9.72 15.12 -4.89
N ARG A 64 -9.56 14.26 -3.88
CA ARG A 64 -8.31 13.61 -3.46
C ARG A 64 -8.26 12.12 -3.78
N ILE A 65 -9.30 11.56 -4.38
CA ILE A 65 -9.37 10.13 -4.72
C ILE A 65 -9.58 9.99 -6.23
N ILE A 66 -8.61 9.40 -6.92
CA ILE A 66 -8.70 9.08 -8.35
C ILE A 66 -8.77 7.56 -8.52
N GLY A 67 -9.79 7.08 -9.23
CA GLY A 67 -9.88 5.69 -9.69
C GLY A 67 -9.41 5.55 -11.14
N VAL A 68 -8.37 4.76 -11.36
CA VAL A 68 -7.77 4.43 -12.65
C VAL A 68 -8.27 3.06 -13.11
N GLU A 69 -8.90 3.01 -14.27
CA GLU A 69 -9.31 1.77 -14.93
C GLU A 69 -8.18 1.32 -15.88
N THR A 70 -7.43 0.28 -15.51
CA THR A 70 -6.19 -0.08 -16.21
C THR A 70 -6.42 -0.82 -17.53
N GLY A 71 -7.59 -1.45 -17.72
CA GLY A 71 -7.98 -2.18 -18.92
C GLY A 71 -7.19 -3.48 -19.17
N GLY A 72 -6.26 -3.86 -18.30
CA GLY A 72 -5.38 -5.01 -18.46
C GLY A 72 -4.71 -5.47 -17.16
N CYS A 73 -3.66 -6.29 -17.28
CA CYS A 73 -2.96 -6.84 -16.11
C CYS A 73 -2.49 -5.72 -15.16
N PRO A 74 -2.79 -5.81 -13.84
CA PRO A 74 -2.46 -4.75 -12.90
C PRO A 74 -0.97 -4.39 -12.88
N HIS A 75 -0.06 -5.37 -12.95
CA HIS A 75 1.38 -5.11 -12.99
C HIS A 75 1.81 -4.22 -14.17
N THR A 76 1.10 -4.23 -15.30
CA THR A 76 1.43 -3.33 -16.41
C THR A 76 1.28 -1.89 -15.96
N ALA A 77 0.14 -1.53 -15.36
CA ALA A 77 -0.15 -0.16 -14.93
C ALA A 77 0.77 0.37 -13.82
N ILE A 78 1.39 -0.51 -13.03
CA ILE A 78 2.26 -0.12 -11.91
C ILE A 78 3.76 -0.35 -12.17
N ARG A 79 4.13 -1.03 -13.25
CA ARG A 79 5.53 -1.40 -13.54
C ARG A 79 5.95 -1.17 -14.98
N ASP A 80 5.21 -1.74 -15.92
CA ASP A 80 5.68 -1.86 -17.31
C ASP A 80 5.25 -0.65 -18.17
N ASP A 81 4.07 -0.09 -17.88
CA ASP A 81 3.55 1.17 -18.43
C ASP A 81 2.81 1.93 -17.33
N ILE A 82 3.52 2.85 -16.69
CA ILE A 82 3.04 3.62 -15.53
C ILE A 82 2.38 4.94 -15.91
N SER A 83 2.20 5.22 -17.20
CA SER A 83 1.72 6.50 -17.73
C SER A 83 0.41 6.96 -17.09
N MET A 84 -0.59 6.08 -17.02
CA MET A 84 -1.90 6.41 -16.44
C MET A 84 -1.82 6.80 -14.96
N ASN A 85 -0.90 6.18 -14.22
CA ASN A 85 -0.69 6.52 -12.82
C ASN A 85 0.10 7.82 -12.66
N LEU A 86 1.08 8.08 -13.53
CA LEU A 86 1.81 9.36 -13.54
C LEU A 86 0.88 10.53 -13.89
N ASP A 87 0.00 10.37 -14.87
CA ASP A 87 -1.02 11.38 -15.21
C ASP A 87 -1.94 11.68 -14.01
N ALA A 88 -2.35 10.64 -13.27
CA ALA A 88 -3.16 10.79 -12.06
C ALA A 88 -2.39 11.45 -10.90
N VAL A 89 -1.09 11.17 -10.76
CA VAL A 89 -0.20 11.85 -9.80
C VAL A 89 -0.10 13.34 -10.14
N ASP A 90 0.20 13.68 -11.40
CA ASP A 90 0.31 15.07 -11.87
C ASP A 90 -1.01 15.83 -11.67
N GLU A 91 -2.14 15.18 -11.93
CA GLU A 91 -3.48 15.73 -11.68
C GLU A 91 -3.66 16.08 -10.19
N LEU A 92 -3.31 15.19 -9.26
CA LEU A 92 -3.43 15.43 -7.82
C LEU A 92 -2.47 16.53 -7.33
N GLU A 93 -1.21 16.50 -7.77
CA GLU A 93 -0.21 17.53 -7.42
C GLU A 93 -0.55 18.91 -8.01
N SER A 94 -1.33 18.96 -9.10
CA SER A 94 -1.83 20.22 -9.66
C SER A 94 -3.04 20.78 -8.92
N ARG A 95 -3.88 19.89 -8.34
CA ARG A 95 -5.10 20.26 -7.60
C ARG A 95 -4.80 20.68 -6.16
N HIS A 96 -3.79 20.08 -5.55
CA HIS A 96 -3.51 20.20 -4.13
C HIS A 96 -2.06 20.65 -3.91
N ASP A 97 -1.87 21.95 -3.70
CA ASP A 97 -0.57 22.50 -3.34
C ASP A 97 -0.06 21.90 -2.02
N GLY A 98 1.24 21.57 -1.97
CA GLY A 98 1.91 21.05 -0.78
C GLY A 98 1.48 19.64 -0.38
N LEU A 99 1.06 18.81 -1.34
CA LEU A 99 0.73 17.40 -1.12
C LEU A 99 1.94 16.66 -0.54
N GLU A 100 1.79 16.04 0.63
CA GLU A 100 2.88 15.38 1.35
C GLU A 100 3.12 13.96 0.83
N PHE A 101 2.04 13.20 0.58
CA PHE A 101 2.15 11.85 0.03
C PHE A 101 0.89 11.40 -0.72
N ILE A 102 1.07 10.47 -1.65
CA ILE A 102 0.02 9.83 -2.45
C ILE A 102 0.09 8.32 -2.23
N LEU A 103 -1.02 7.70 -1.85
CA LEU A 103 -1.14 6.25 -1.86
C LEU A 103 -1.54 5.78 -3.26
N ILE A 104 -0.85 4.79 -3.80
CA ILE A 104 -1.14 4.19 -5.11
C ILE A 104 -1.45 2.71 -4.89
N GLU A 105 -2.73 2.36 -4.86
CA GLU A 105 -3.18 0.99 -4.74
C GLU A 105 -3.15 0.29 -6.10
N SER A 106 -2.45 -0.84 -6.19
CA SER A 106 -2.53 -1.68 -7.39
C SER A 106 -3.86 -2.44 -7.46
N GLY A 107 -4.27 -2.82 -8.67
CA GLY A 107 -5.23 -3.92 -8.81
C GLY A 107 -4.66 -5.20 -8.19
N GLY A 108 -5.52 -6.12 -7.78
CA GLY A 108 -5.07 -7.39 -7.20
C GLY A 108 -4.30 -8.25 -8.20
N ASP A 109 -3.08 -8.65 -7.85
CA ASP A 109 -2.20 -9.42 -8.74
C ASP A 109 -1.37 -10.46 -7.97
N ASN A 110 -0.68 -11.33 -8.69
CA ASN A 110 0.09 -12.43 -8.13
C ASN A 110 1.37 -11.98 -7.39
N LEU A 111 2.08 -12.95 -6.79
CA LEU A 111 3.27 -12.76 -5.94
C LEU A 111 4.47 -12.09 -6.64
N THR A 112 4.42 -11.92 -7.97
CA THR A 112 5.48 -11.29 -8.76
C THR A 112 5.26 -9.80 -9.04
N ALA A 113 4.12 -9.25 -8.64
CA ALA A 113 3.79 -7.86 -8.90
C ALA A 113 4.57 -6.91 -7.97
N THR A 114 5.40 -6.07 -8.57
CA THR A 114 6.19 -5.02 -7.91
C THR A 114 5.92 -3.69 -8.59
N PHE A 115 6.08 -2.58 -7.87
CA PHE A 115 6.01 -1.25 -8.46
C PHE A 115 7.30 -0.89 -9.20
N SER A 116 7.18 -0.09 -10.25
CA SER A 116 8.33 0.61 -10.84
C SER A 116 8.89 1.61 -9.81
N PRO A 117 10.22 1.71 -9.64
CA PRO A 117 10.84 2.77 -8.85
C PRO A 117 10.53 4.18 -9.37
N GLU A 118 10.13 4.31 -10.65
CA GLU A 118 9.69 5.58 -11.21
C GLU A 118 8.29 5.98 -10.74
N LEU A 119 7.50 5.04 -10.22
CA LEU A 119 6.13 5.29 -9.75
C LEU A 119 6.01 5.35 -8.22
N ALA A 120 6.74 4.52 -7.48
CA ALA A 120 6.64 4.43 -6.03
C ALA A 120 8.00 4.61 -5.36
N ASP A 121 8.06 5.51 -4.39
CA ASP A 121 9.22 5.81 -3.56
C ASP A 121 9.31 4.85 -2.36
N ALA A 122 8.17 4.32 -1.91
CA ALA A 122 8.06 3.25 -0.92
C ALA A 122 7.04 2.20 -1.38
N PHE A 123 7.33 0.92 -1.12
CA PHE A 123 6.48 -0.19 -1.54
C PHE A 123 6.04 -1.07 -0.37
N ILE A 124 4.74 -1.11 -0.11
CA ILE A 124 4.10 -2.01 0.84
C ILE A 124 3.43 -3.14 0.07
N TYR A 125 3.70 -4.38 0.47
CA TYR A 125 3.02 -5.55 -0.08
C TYR A 125 2.11 -6.19 0.97
N VAL A 126 0.89 -6.53 0.58
CA VAL A 126 -0.14 -7.09 1.47
C VAL A 126 -0.51 -8.48 0.98
N ILE A 127 -0.24 -9.48 1.82
CA ILE A 127 -0.80 -10.84 1.69
C ILE A 127 -1.75 -11.09 2.86
N ASP A 128 -2.51 -12.17 2.84
CA ASP A 128 -3.37 -12.54 3.96
C ASP A 128 -3.38 -14.03 4.27
N VAL A 129 -3.71 -14.37 5.52
CA VAL A 129 -3.67 -15.75 6.01
C VAL A 129 -4.63 -16.69 5.27
N THR A 130 -5.72 -16.19 4.72
CA THR A 130 -6.72 -17.00 3.98
C THR A 130 -6.25 -17.41 2.59
N GLU A 131 -5.14 -16.84 2.10
CA GLU A 131 -4.47 -17.28 0.87
C GLU A 131 -3.69 -18.59 1.06
N GLY A 132 -3.44 -18.98 2.32
CA GLY A 132 -2.70 -20.19 2.72
C GLY A 132 -1.39 -19.87 3.44
N ASP A 133 -1.01 -20.69 4.43
CA ASP A 133 0.21 -20.48 5.22
C ASP A 133 1.52 -20.71 4.45
N ASP A 134 1.42 -21.20 3.21
CA ASP A 134 2.55 -21.47 2.32
C ASP A 134 2.93 -20.28 1.43
N ILE A 135 2.13 -19.21 1.44
CA ILE A 135 2.35 -18.00 0.63
C ILE A 135 3.72 -17.38 0.89
N PRO A 136 4.15 -17.14 2.15
CA PRO A 136 5.52 -16.72 2.42
C PRO A 136 6.58 -17.65 1.83
N ARG A 137 6.42 -18.98 1.92
CA ARG A 137 7.38 -19.98 1.38
C ARG A 137 7.51 -19.93 -0.13
N LYS A 138 6.40 -19.71 -0.83
CA LYS A 138 6.37 -19.50 -2.29
C LYS A 138 7.21 -18.30 -2.70
N GLY A 139 7.31 -17.28 -1.83
CA GLY A 139 8.16 -16.12 -2.02
C GLY A 139 7.71 -15.26 -3.19
N GLY A 140 8.69 -14.66 -3.87
CA GLY A 140 8.45 -13.71 -4.95
C GLY A 140 9.12 -12.37 -4.66
N PRO A 141 9.36 -11.56 -5.71
CA PRO A 141 10.09 -10.30 -5.56
C PRO A 141 9.38 -9.34 -4.61
N ALA A 142 8.04 -9.34 -4.57
CA ALA A 142 7.30 -8.48 -3.65
C ALA A 142 7.47 -8.92 -2.18
N ILE A 143 7.32 -10.21 -1.90
CA ILE A 143 7.54 -10.78 -0.55
C ILE A 143 8.99 -10.58 -0.11
N ALA A 144 9.97 -10.68 -1.01
CA ALA A 144 11.38 -10.57 -0.63
C ALA A 144 11.87 -9.11 -0.52
N HIS A 145 11.32 -8.20 -1.33
CA HIS A 145 11.94 -6.88 -1.55
C HIS A 145 11.05 -5.68 -1.22
N SER A 146 9.74 -5.85 -0.98
CA SER A 146 8.91 -4.75 -0.48
C SER A 146 9.52 -4.13 0.77
N ASP A 147 9.37 -2.82 0.93
CA ASP A 147 9.91 -2.09 2.09
C ASP A 147 9.20 -2.49 3.37
N PHE A 148 7.92 -2.84 3.28
CA PHE A 148 7.17 -3.52 4.32
C PHE A 148 6.28 -4.63 3.76
N LEU A 149 6.18 -5.75 4.48
CA LEU A 149 5.20 -6.80 4.18
C LEU A 149 4.15 -6.85 5.29
N VAL A 150 2.89 -6.76 4.89
CA VAL A 150 1.74 -6.97 5.77
C VAL A 150 1.25 -8.39 5.54
N VAL A 151 1.16 -9.18 6.63
CA VAL A 151 0.46 -10.48 6.63
C VAL A 151 -0.86 -10.28 7.37
N ASN A 152 -1.91 -10.00 6.62
CA ASN A 152 -3.19 -9.54 7.15
C ASN A 152 -4.13 -10.69 7.57
N LYS A 153 -5.22 -10.32 8.26
CA LYS A 153 -6.32 -11.21 8.66
C LYS A 153 -5.88 -12.36 9.56
N VAL A 154 -4.92 -12.13 10.45
CA VAL A 154 -4.38 -13.19 11.32
C VAL A 154 -5.42 -13.78 12.26
N SER A 155 -6.49 -13.05 12.57
CA SER A 155 -7.62 -13.57 13.34
C SER A 155 -8.36 -14.71 12.63
N LEU A 156 -8.22 -14.82 11.30
CA LEU A 156 -8.90 -15.82 10.50
C LEU A 156 -8.16 -17.16 10.40
N ALA A 157 -6.91 -17.23 10.89
CA ALA A 157 -6.07 -18.43 10.81
C ALA A 157 -6.77 -19.73 11.29
N PRO A 158 -7.53 -19.73 12.41
CA PRO A 158 -8.22 -20.95 12.89
C PRO A 158 -9.32 -21.46 11.96
N TYR A 159 -9.80 -20.66 11.00
CA TYR A 159 -10.88 -21.06 10.09
C TYR A 159 -10.37 -21.57 8.74
N VAL A 160 -9.06 -21.45 8.49
CA VAL A 160 -8.41 -21.86 7.23
C VAL A 160 -7.23 -22.80 7.46
N ASP A 161 -7.12 -23.34 8.68
CA ASP A 161 -6.05 -24.26 9.10
C ASP A 161 -4.63 -23.75 8.84
N ALA A 162 -4.43 -22.43 8.98
CA ALA A 162 -3.14 -21.78 8.74
C ALA A 162 -2.33 -21.62 10.02
N ASN A 163 -1.04 -21.94 9.97
CA ASN A 163 -0.12 -21.73 11.09
C ASN A 163 0.57 -20.36 11.01
N VAL A 164 0.11 -19.40 11.82
CA VAL A 164 0.64 -18.03 11.89
C VAL A 164 2.12 -17.99 12.30
N ASP A 165 2.54 -18.87 13.22
CA ASP A 165 3.94 -18.93 13.67
C ASP A 165 4.84 -19.42 12.54
N GLN A 166 4.39 -20.44 11.78
CA GLN A 166 5.13 -20.91 10.60
C GLN A 166 5.23 -19.83 9.52
N MET A 167 4.13 -19.10 9.25
CA MET A 167 4.16 -17.97 8.31
C MET A 167 5.17 -16.90 8.73
N ARG A 168 5.30 -16.64 10.03
CA ARG A 168 6.27 -15.69 10.57
C ARG A 168 7.70 -16.15 10.31
N GLU A 169 8.03 -17.40 10.62
CA GLU A 169 9.35 -17.99 10.33
C GLU A 169 9.69 -17.93 8.84
N ASP A 170 8.70 -18.20 7.98
CA ASP A 170 8.89 -18.17 6.53
C ASP A 170 9.09 -16.74 6.02
N CYS A 171 8.40 -15.74 6.59
CA CYS A 171 8.64 -14.33 6.29
C CYS A 171 10.05 -13.92 6.69
N GLU A 172 10.52 -14.28 7.89
CA GLU A 172 11.89 -13.99 8.36
C GLU A 172 12.93 -14.56 7.41
N SER A 173 12.75 -15.82 7.00
CA SER A 173 13.62 -16.53 6.07
C SER A 173 13.69 -15.88 4.68
N LYS A 174 12.55 -15.40 4.15
CA LYS A 174 12.48 -14.84 2.79
C LYS A 174 12.86 -13.37 2.70
N ARG A 175 12.76 -12.62 3.79
CA ARG A 175 12.91 -11.16 3.80
C ARG A 175 14.31 -10.66 4.14
N ASN A 176 15.21 -11.53 4.58
CA ASN A 176 16.61 -11.17 4.89
C ASN A 176 16.72 -9.92 5.78
N GLY A 177 15.88 -9.82 6.81
CA GLY A 177 15.86 -8.69 7.75
C GLY A 177 15.00 -7.49 7.35
N LYS A 178 14.34 -7.48 6.18
CA LYS A 178 13.35 -6.46 5.83
C LYS A 178 12.10 -6.58 6.72
N PRO A 179 11.49 -5.46 7.15
CA PRO A 179 10.43 -5.48 8.16
C PRO A 179 9.14 -6.06 7.59
N PHE A 180 8.40 -6.76 8.44
CA PHE A 180 7.05 -7.24 8.17
C PHE A 180 6.28 -7.31 9.48
N GLU A 181 4.96 -7.39 9.41
CA GLU A 181 4.15 -7.63 10.60
C GLU A 181 2.95 -8.53 10.31
N MET A 182 2.62 -9.34 11.32
CA MET A 182 1.40 -10.14 11.36
C MET A 182 0.28 -9.25 11.88
N MET A 183 -0.69 -8.95 11.04
CA MET A 183 -1.65 -7.88 11.26
C MET A 183 -3.10 -8.36 11.11
N ASP A 184 -3.98 -7.65 11.79
CA ASP A 184 -5.41 -7.70 11.50
C ASP A 184 -5.94 -6.27 11.55
N MET A 185 -6.30 -5.72 10.40
CA MET A 185 -6.77 -4.34 10.33
C MET A 185 -8.14 -4.16 10.99
N LYS A 186 -8.97 -5.21 11.03
CA LYS A 186 -10.30 -5.15 11.65
C LYS A 186 -10.19 -5.20 13.17
N ASP A 187 -9.36 -6.10 13.68
CA ASP A 187 -9.14 -6.29 15.12
C ASP A 187 -8.00 -5.41 15.66
N LYS A 188 -7.42 -4.56 14.79
CA LYS A 188 -6.34 -3.60 15.09
C LYS A 188 -5.06 -4.25 15.63
N ILE A 189 -4.79 -5.50 15.24
CA ILE A 189 -3.58 -6.24 15.61
C ILE A 189 -2.42 -5.77 14.72
N GLY A 190 -1.27 -5.47 15.33
CA GLY A 190 -0.04 -5.11 14.62
C GLY A 190 -0.03 -3.71 13.98
N LEU A 191 -1.15 -2.97 14.00
CA LEU A 191 -1.27 -1.64 13.38
C LEU A 191 -0.26 -0.63 13.93
N GLU A 192 -0.02 -0.61 15.23
CA GLU A 192 0.93 0.34 15.84
C GLU A 192 2.38 0.11 15.41
N VAL A 193 2.77 -1.15 15.16
CA VAL A 193 4.11 -1.47 14.63
C VAL A 193 4.23 -0.94 13.20
N PHE A 194 3.19 -1.19 12.39
CA PHE A 194 3.12 -0.67 11.02
C PHE A 194 3.15 0.87 10.98
N PHE A 195 2.36 1.56 11.82
CA PHE A 195 2.35 3.04 11.84
C PHE A 195 3.69 3.62 12.26
N LYS A 196 4.37 3.04 13.24
CA LYS A 196 5.72 3.46 13.63
C LYS A 196 6.71 3.31 12.48
N TRP A 197 6.63 2.20 11.73
CA TRP A 197 7.44 2.02 10.53
C TRP A 197 7.09 3.07 9.47
N PHE A 198 5.80 3.28 9.19
CA PHE A 198 5.34 4.23 8.18
C PHE A 198 5.76 5.67 8.51
N GLU A 199 5.60 6.10 9.76
CA GLU A 199 5.98 7.44 10.22
C GLU A 199 7.49 7.67 10.11
N ARG A 200 8.31 6.65 10.39
CA ARG A 200 9.77 6.74 10.34
C ARG A 200 10.31 6.64 8.92
N GLU A 201 9.94 5.60 8.19
CA GLU A 201 10.57 5.23 6.92
C GLU A 201 9.91 5.89 5.71
N VAL A 202 8.63 6.28 5.81
CA VAL A 202 7.88 6.91 4.71
C VAL A 202 7.69 8.39 4.95
N LEU A 203 7.21 8.78 6.14
CA LEU A 203 6.94 10.20 6.45
C LEU A 203 8.14 10.94 7.06
N PHE A 204 9.26 10.25 7.31
CA PHE A 204 10.49 10.83 7.89
C PHE A 204 10.24 11.68 9.15
N SER A 205 9.28 11.28 9.98
CA SER A 205 8.77 12.11 11.07
C SER A 205 9.78 12.31 12.21
N ASP A 206 10.80 11.46 12.30
CA ASP A 206 11.92 11.55 13.24
C ASP A 206 13.07 12.44 12.73
N LEU A 207 13.05 12.85 11.45
CA LEU A 207 14.02 13.77 10.85
C LEU A 207 13.59 15.24 10.91
N ASN A 208 12.40 15.54 11.44
CA ASN A 208 11.99 16.90 11.75
C ASN A 208 12.79 17.41 12.97
N PHE A 209 14.03 17.84 12.73
CA PHE A 209 14.81 18.60 13.70
C PHE A 209 14.02 19.85 14.07
N GLU A 210 13.81 20.06 15.38
CA GLU A 210 13.28 21.31 15.93
C GLU A 210 14.00 22.50 15.28
N SER A 211 13.25 23.32 14.54
CA SER A 211 13.70 24.61 14.01
C SER A 211 13.49 25.72 15.04
#